data_AF-A0A2G1YDW1-F1
#
_entry.id   AF-A0A2G1YDW1-F1
#
_cell.length_a   1.000
_cell.length_b   1.000
_cell.length_c   1.000
_cell.angle_alpha   90.00
_cell.angle_beta   90.00
_cell.angle_gamma   90.00
#
_symmetry.space_group_name_H-M   'P 1'
#
loop_
_entity.id
_entity.type
_entity.pdbx_description
1 polymer ?
#
loop_
_entity_poly.entity_id
_entity_poly.type
_entity_poly.pdbx_seq_one_letter_code
_entity_poly.pdbx_strand_id
1 'polypeptide(L)' 'MKTETTTTWVFLLVLTISSALFSNMSGKYVVFILLFLAALKFISVAFRFMELKKAHIFWKIMLLAFLSVFVLIIMALMA' A
#
# COMPACT_ATOMS: atom_id res chain seq x y z
N MET A 1 -0.42 9.76 -20.26
CA MET A 1 0.84 9.69 -19.48
C MET A 1 0.84 10.60 -18.24
N LYS A 2 0.48 11.90 -18.33
CA LYS A 2 0.44 12.79 -17.14
C LYS A 2 -0.80 12.62 -16.25
N THR A 3 -1.97 12.40 -16.84
CA THR A 3 -3.25 12.30 -16.09
C THR A 3 -3.30 11.06 -15.17
N GLU A 4 -2.85 9.92 -15.68
CA GLU A 4 -2.79 8.67 -14.94
C GLU A 4 -1.92 8.76 -13.68
N THR A 5 -0.81 9.51 -13.71
CA THR A 5 0.04 9.71 -12.53
C THR A 5 -0.55 10.73 -11.58
N THR A 6 -1.16 11.80 -12.08
CA THR A 6 -1.89 12.79 -11.25
C THR A 6 -3.01 12.15 -10.44
N THR A 7 -3.78 11.23 -11.04
CA THR A 7 -4.82 10.50 -10.30
C THR A 7 -4.22 9.58 -9.23
N THR A 8 -3.00 9.05 -9.40
CA THR A 8 -2.30 8.28 -8.35
C THR A 8 -1.91 9.17 -7.19
N TRP A 9 -1.40 10.37 -7.50
CA TRP A 9 -1.02 11.35 -6.49
C TRP A 9 -2.20 11.73 -5.61
N VAL A 10 -3.35 12.04 -6.22
CA VAL A 10 -4.58 12.35 -5.47
C VAL A 10 -5.00 11.18 -4.59
N PHE A 11 -4.98 9.95 -5.14
CA PHE A 11 -5.31 8.75 -4.38
C PHE A 11 -4.37 8.52 -3.18
N LEU A 12 -3.06 8.71 -3.37
CA LEU A 12 -2.06 8.58 -2.30
C LEU A 12 -2.21 9.68 -1.23
N LEU A 13 -2.58 10.89 -1.63
CA LEU A 13 -2.88 11.98 -0.70
C LEU A 13 -4.08 11.63 0.19
N VAL A 14 -5.17 11.14 -0.41
CA VAL A 14 -6.35 10.68 0.35
C VAL A 14 -5.97 9.57 1.32
N LEU A 15 -5.23 8.55 0.87
CA LEU A 15 -4.75 7.48 1.75
C LEU A 15 -3.85 8.00 2.89
N THR A 16 -3.11 9.08 2.65
CA THR A 16 -2.23 9.68 3.66
C THR A 16 -2.99 10.46 4.70
N ILE A 17 -3.96 11.27 4.29
CA ILE A 17 -4.86 11.96 5.21
C ILE A 17 -5.64 10.94 6.04
N SER A 18 -6.21 9.90 5.41
CA SER A 18 -6.90 8.83 6.13
C SER A 18 -5.98 8.18 7.17
N SER A 19 -4.74 7.84 6.84
CA SER A 19 -3.81 7.27 7.83
C SER A 19 -3.51 8.21 9.00
N ALA A 20 -3.42 9.52 8.77
CA ALA A 20 -3.19 10.51 9.82
C ALA A 20 -4.41 10.68 10.75
N LEU A 21 -5.64 10.53 10.21
CA LEU A 21 -6.86 10.53 11.02
C LEU A 21 -6.91 9.30 11.92
N PHE A 22 -6.58 8.12 11.38
CA PHE A 22 -6.58 6.88 12.16
C PHE A 22 -5.40 6.79 13.14
N SER A 23 -4.26 7.44 12.89
CA SER A 23 -3.07 7.32 13.75
C SER A 23 -3.25 7.89 15.17
N ASN A 24 -4.22 8.78 15.38
CA ASN A 24 -4.54 9.33 16.70
C ASN A 24 -5.49 8.42 17.50
N MET A 25 -6.05 7.38 16.89
CA MET A 25 -6.91 6.44 17.60
C MET A 25 -6.06 5.39 18.33
N SER A 26 -6.36 5.15 19.59
CA SER A 26 -5.73 4.08 20.39
C SER A 26 -6.60 2.82 20.32
N GLY A 27 -6.06 1.76 19.72
CA GLY A 27 -6.75 0.47 19.66
C GLY A 27 -6.00 -0.58 18.86
N LYS A 28 -6.10 -1.85 19.26
CA LYS A 28 -5.43 -2.99 18.59
C LYS A 28 -5.82 -3.09 17.10
N TYR A 29 -7.04 -2.66 16.74
CA TYR A 29 -7.56 -2.63 15.37
C TYR A 29 -6.98 -1.51 14.49
N VAL A 30 -6.51 -0.41 15.09
CA VAL A 30 -5.96 0.74 14.36
C VAL A 30 -4.70 0.34 13.61
N VAL A 31 -3.89 -0.52 14.22
CA VAL A 31 -2.69 -1.09 13.63
C VAL A 31 -3.00 -1.87 12.34
N PHE A 32 -4.03 -2.73 12.36
CA PHE A 32 -4.45 -3.48 11.17
C PHE A 32 -4.94 -2.54 10.05
N ILE A 33 -5.68 -1.49 10.41
CA ILE A 33 -6.15 -0.47 9.45
C ILE A 33 -4.97 0.26 8.81
N LEU A 34 -3.99 0.69 9.61
CA LEU A 34 -2.79 1.36 9.11
C LEU A 34 -1.94 0.46 8.21
N LEU A 35 -1.80 -0.82 8.58
CA LEU A 35 -1.09 -1.81 7.77
C LEU A 35 -1.78 -2.05 6.43
N PHE A 36 -3.12 -2.14 6.43
CA PHE A 36 -3.91 -2.24 5.21
C PHE A 36 -3.78 -1.00 4.31
N LEU A 37 -3.87 0.20 4.88
CA LEU A 37 -3.65 1.46 4.16
C LEU A 37 -2.24 1.53 3.57
N ALA A 38 -1.22 1.06 4.30
CA ALA A 38 0.16 1.01 3.83
C ALA A 38 0.32 0.05 2.63
N ALA A 39 -0.30 -1.14 2.69
CA ALA A 39 -0.29 -2.09 1.59
C ALA A 39 -0.94 -1.52 0.32
N LEU A 40 -2.08 -0.82 0.46
CA LEU A 40 -2.74 -0.14 -0.67
C LEU A 40 -1.86 0.96 -1.28
N LYS A 41 -1.16 1.75 -0.46
CA LYS A 41 -0.20 2.75 -0.95
C LYS A 41 0.92 2.08 -1.75
N PHE A 42 1.49 1.00 -1.22
CA PHE A 42 2.58 0.26 -1.88
C PHE A 42 2.16 -0.28 -3.25
N ILE A 43 0.99 -0.94 -3.35
CA ILE A 43 0.47 -1.46 -4.63
C ILE A 43 0.26 -0.32 -5.63
N SER A 44 -0.33 0.80 -5.17
CA SER A 44 -0.59 1.96 -6.03
C SER A 44 0.71 2.52 -6.60
N VAL A 45 1.76 2.61 -5.79
CA VAL A 45 3.07 3.09 -6.23
C VAL A 45 3.73 2.10 -7.18
N ALA A 46 3.75 0.82 -6.82
CA ALA A 46 4.31 -0.24 -7.64
C ALA A 46 3.68 -0.28 -9.04
N PHE A 47 2.36 -0.32 -9.16
CA PHE A 47 1.70 -0.47 -10.45
C PHE A 47 1.73 0.80 -11.32
N ARG A 48 1.68 2.00 -10.72
CA ARG A 48 1.51 3.27 -11.46
C ARG A 48 2.78 4.12 -11.56
N PHE A 49 3.70 4.05 -10.61
CA PHE A 49 4.98 4.78 -10.68
C PHE A 49 6.14 3.91 -11.13
N MET A 50 6.20 2.64 -10.75
CA MET A 50 7.24 1.71 -11.24
C MET A 50 6.89 1.06 -12.59
N GLU A 51 5.83 1.53 -13.25
CA GLU A 51 5.30 0.99 -14.52
C GLU A 51 5.11 -0.54 -14.55
N LEU A 52 4.94 -1.18 -13.38
CA LEU A 52 4.76 -2.64 -13.31
C LEU A 52 3.54 -3.12 -14.08
N LYS A 53 2.60 -2.23 -14.40
CA LYS A 53 1.49 -2.52 -15.33
C LYS A 53 1.98 -3.09 -16.67
N LYS A 54 3.10 -2.59 -17.20
CA LYS A 54 3.73 -3.04 -18.46
C LYS A 54 4.75 -4.15 -18.27
N ALA A 55 5.17 -4.43 -17.03
CA ALA A 55 6.15 -5.46 -16.75
C ALA A 55 5.57 -6.88 -16.92
N HIS A 56 6.49 -7.84 -17.12
CA HIS A 56 6.15 -9.26 -17.18
C HIS A 56 5.36 -9.70 -15.95
N ILE A 57 4.48 -10.68 -16.15
CA ILE A 57 3.63 -11.26 -15.09
C ILE A 57 4.47 -11.75 -13.90
N PHE A 58 5.69 -12.22 -14.15
CA PHE A 58 6.66 -12.62 -13.13
C PHE A 58 6.90 -11.52 -12.08
N TRP A 59 7.15 -10.28 -12.52
CA TRP A 59 7.40 -9.15 -11.61
C TRP A 59 6.16 -8.78 -10.80
N LYS A 60 4.97 -8.89 -11.39
CA LYS A 60 3.70 -8.63 -10.70
C LYS A 60 3.47 -9.64 -9.58
N ILE A 61 3.73 -10.92 -9.85
CA ILE A 61 3.58 -12.01 -8.87
C ILE A 61 4.62 -11.86 -7.76
N MET A 62 5.88 -11.61 -8.11
CA MET A 62 6.97 -11.45 -7.15
C MET A 62 6.70 -10.28 -6.19
N LEU A 63 6.17 -9.16 -6.69
CA LEU A 63 5.80 -8.03 -5.85
C LEU A 63 4.62 -8.35 -4.91
N LEU A 64 3.60 -9.05 -5.39
CA LEU A 64 2.49 -9.49 -4.54
C LEU A 64 2.95 -10.47 -3.46
N ALA A 65 3.84 -11.40 -3.80
CA ALA A 65 4.42 -12.35 -2.86
C ALA A 65 5.28 -11.65 -1.80
N PHE A 66 6.09 -10.66 -2.20
CA PHE A 66 6.83 -9.84 -1.25
C PHE A 66 5.90 -9.10 -0.29
N LEU A 67 4.84 -8.47 -0.82
CA LEU A 67 3.89 -7.72 0.00
C LEU A 67 3.15 -8.62 0.99
N SER A 68 2.74 -9.83 0.58
CA SER A 68 2.06 -10.77 1.47
C SER A 68 2.99 -11.22 2.61
N VAL A 69 4.23 -11.57 2.31
CA VAL A 69 5.24 -11.92 3.32
C VAL A 69 5.50 -10.75 4.28
N PHE A 70 5.63 -9.52 3.76
CA PHE A 70 5.82 -8.32 4.57
C PHE A 70 4.66 -8.10 5.56
N VAL A 71 3.41 -8.21 5.09
CA VAL A 71 2.22 -8.08 5.94
C VAL A 71 2.16 -9.20 6.98
N LEU A 72 2.46 -10.45 6.60
CA LEU A 72 2.51 -11.58 7.53
C LEU A 72 3.57 -11.39 8.62
N ILE A 73 4.76 -10.91 8.28
CA ILE A 73 5.83 -10.64 9.26
C ILE A 73 5.37 -9.58 10.26
N ILE A 74 4.76 -8.48 9.79
CA ILE A 74 4.27 -7.43 10.69
C ILE A 74 3.16 -7.97 11.61
N MET A 75 2.23 -8.76 11.07
CA MET A 75 1.19 -9.38 11.88
C MET A 75 1.76 -10.33 12.91
N ALA A 76 2.77 -11.14 12.56
CA ALA A 76 3.43 -12.04 13.50
C ALA A 76 4.19 -11.29 14.61
N LEU A 77 4.78 -10.13 14.30
CA LEU A 77 5.46 -9.28 15.28
C LEU A 77 4.47 -8.63 16.27
N MET A 78 3.25 -8.34 15.81
CA MET A 78 2.22 -7.64 16.60
C MET A 78 1.20 -8.57 17.27
N ALA A 79 1.23 -9.87 16.95
CA ALA A 79 0.40 -10.91 17.57
C ALA A 79 0.81 -11.13 19.03
#